data_AF-A0A0D0C575-F1
#
_entry.id   AF-A0A0D0C575-F1
#
_cell.length_a   1.000
_cell.length_b   1.000
_cell.length_c   1.000
_cell.angle_alpha   90.00
_cell.angle_beta   90.00
_cell.angle_gamma   90.00
#
_symmetry.space_group_name_H-M   'P 1'
#
loop_
_entity.id
_entity.type
_entity.pdbx_description
1 polymer ?
#
loop_
_entity_poly.entity_id
_entity_poly.type
_entity_poly.pdbx_seq_one_letter_code
_entity_poly.pdbx_strand_id
1 'polypeptide(L)'
;MSIVTIRNVEFLNNPARFTDPYRFRVTFECLSPLPDDLEWKLIYVSCPENAALDQEIDSCLVGPVPPGVNSFEFESPAPNPKLIPEQDILGVAALILTGSYADQEFVRVGYYQNTEYEGGEEEKLQMEGKKVIVERLVRDITKKPRVTRFQIKWDVSAPQVTGTSGAATSAAVPSADSYGGDGEEAKDDKMVIDINTSQSNGGSIPIL
;
A
#
# COMPACT_ATOMS: atom_id res chain seq x y z
N MET A 1 2.15 -8.98 11.16
CA MET A 1 1.37 -7.80 10.71
C MET A 1 2.19 -7.13 9.63
N SER A 2 1.56 -6.66 8.54
CA SER A 2 2.29 -5.92 7.51
C SER A 2 2.65 -4.53 8.03
N ILE A 3 3.89 -4.08 7.80
CA ILE A 3 4.36 -2.75 8.23
C ILE A 3 3.97 -1.69 7.21
N VAL A 4 3.96 -2.05 5.93
CA VAL A 4 3.50 -1.21 4.84
C VAL A 4 2.11 -1.64 4.41
N THR A 5 1.21 -0.66 4.25
CA THR A 5 -0.15 -0.88 3.75
C THR A 5 -0.46 0.10 2.63
N ILE A 6 -0.80 -0.41 1.45
CA ILE A 6 -1.24 0.45 0.35
C ILE A 6 -2.61 1.07 0.67
N ARG A 7 -2.74 2.38 0.45
CA ARG A 7 -3.95 3.16 0.71
C ARG A 7 -4.70 3.51 -0.57
N ASN A 8 -3.98 3.99 -1.59
CA ASN A 8 -4.57 4.38 -2.86
C ASN A 8 -3.57 4.25 -4.01
N VAL A 9 -4.08 3.97 -5.21
CA VAL A 9 -3.34 4.07 -6.47
C VAL A 9 -4.25 4.77 -7.48
N GLU A 10 -3.82 5.94 -7.92
CA GLU A 10 -4.61 6.85 -8.76
C GLU A 10 -3.91 7.07 -10.09
N PHE A 11 -4.53 6.64 -11.20
CA PHE A 11 -4.03 6.94 -12.55
C PHE A 11 -4.40 8.37 -12.94
N LEU A 12 -3.38 9.19 -13.17
CA LEU A 12 -3.50 10.62 -13.45
C LEU A 12 -3.82 10.91 -14.92
N ASN A 13 -3.51 9.97 -15.82
CA ASN A 13 -3.74 10.08 -17.26
C ASN A 13 -4.59 8.92 -17.79
N ASN A 14 -5.82 8.82 -17.31
CA ASN A 14 -6.77 7.80 -17.74
C ASN A 14 -8.16 8.41 -18.06
N PRO A 15 -8.78 8.09 -19.22
CA PRO A 15 -8.25 7.30 -20.34
C PRO A 15 -7.12 8.01 -21.11
N ALA A 16 -6.32 7.25 -21.86
CA ALA A 16 -5.19 7.78 -22.66
C ALA A 16 -4.94 6.90 -23.90
N ARG A 17 -4.06 7.33 -24.81
CA ARG A 17 -3.67 6.48 -25.94
C ARG A 17 -2.87 5.28 -25.44
N PHE A 18 -2.94 4.18 -26.16
CA PHE A 18 -2.19 2.97 -25.80
C PHE A 18 -0.68 3.22 -25.66
N THR A 19 -0.13 4.06 -26.54
CA THR A 19 1.29 4.41 -26.60
C THR A 19 1.73 5.46 -25.58
N ASP A 20 0.80 6.08 -24.85
CA ASP A 20 1.14 7.11 -23.87
C ASP A 20 1.79 6.45 -22.63
N PRO A 21 2.69 7.14 -21.91
CA PRO A 21 3.25 6.62 -20.65
C PRO A 21 2.14 6.42 -19.61
N TYR A 22 2.28 5.50 -18.66
CA TYR A 22 1.40 5.46 -17.49
C TYR A 22 1.89 6.48 -16.48
N ARG A 23 0.97 7.27 -15.92
CA ARG A 23 1.26 8.18 -14.81
C ARG A 23 0.28 7.91 -13.70
N PHE A 24 0.78 7.50 -12.56
CA PHE A 24 -0.07 7.22 -11.41
C PHE A 24 0.60 7.62 -10.10
N ARG A 25 -0.23 7.95 -9.13
CA ARG A 25 0.21 8.27 -7.78
C ARG A 25 -0.08 7.09 -6.87
N VAL A 26 0.94 6.61 -6.18
CA VAL A 26 0.82 5.57 -5.16
C VAL A 26 0.83 6.24 -3.80
N THR A 27 -0.19 5.98 -3.00
CA THR A 27 -0.26 6.38 -1.59
C THR A 27 -0.23 5.14 -0.72
N PHE A 28 0.68 5.10 0.23
CA PHE A 28 0.83 4.00 1.17
C PHE A 28 1.14 4.51 2.57
N GLU A 29 0.88 3.68 3.57
CA GLU A 29 1.16 3.97 4.96
C GLU A 29 2.23 3.02 5.47
N CYS A 30 3.19 3.57 6.21
CA CYS A 30 4.26 2.84 6.86
C CYS A 30 4.13 2.96 8.37
N LEU A 31 4.05 1.84 9.09
CA LEU A 31 3.89 1.84 10.55
C LEU A 31 5.19 2.07 11.32
N SER A 32 6.34 1.79 10.71
CA SER A 32 7.66 1.88 11.33
C SER A 32 8.69 2.22 10.28
N PRO A 33 9.75 2.97 10.60
CA PRO A 33 10.77 3.33 9.62
C PRO A 33 11.38 2.07 9.01
N LEU A 34 11.51 2.05 7.69
CA LEU A 34 12.21 0.99 6.97
C LEU A 34 13.64 1.45 6.65
N PRO A 35 14.66 0.61 6.95
CA PRO A 35 16.05 0.94 6.65
C PRO A 35 16.34 0.87 5.15
N ASP A 36 15.75 -0.10 4.46
CA ASP A 36 15.94 -0.35 3.03
C ASP A 36 14.77 0.18 2.19
N ASP A 37 15.01 0.29 0.88
CA ASP A 37 14.06 0.81 -0.09
C ASP A 37 12.94 -0.20 -0.40
N LEU A 38 11.75 0.32 -0.68
CA LEU A 38 10.67 -0.45 -1.29
C LEU A 38 10.86 -0.48 -2.81
N GLU A 39 10.77 -1.66 -3.39
CA GLU A 39 10.77 -1.82 -4.85
C GLU A 39 9.33 -1.88 -5.36
N TRP A 40 8.99 -1.01 -6.30
CA TRP A 40 7.71 -1.00 -6.99
C TRP A 40 7.93 -1.35 -8.46
N LYS A 41 7.21 -2.36 -8.96
CA LYS A 41 7.28 -2.79 -10.36
C LYS A 41 5.92 -2.73 -11.01
N LEU A 42 5.87 -2.16 -12.21
CA LEU A 42 4.69 -2.19 -13.06
C LEU A 42 4.85 -3.27 -14.13
N ILE A 43 3.89 -4.18 -14.20
CA ILE A 43 3.90 -5.32 -15.10
C ILE A 43 2.63 -5.28 -15.95
N TYR A 44 2.78 -5.41 -17.26
CA TYR A 44 1.68 -5.57 -18.20
C TYR A 44 1.54 -7.03 -18.62
N VAL A 45 0.35 -7.60 -18.44
CA VAL A 45 0.05 -8.97 -18.85
C VAL A 45 -0.28 -8.97 -20.33
N SER A 46 0.67 -9.41 -21.15
CA SER A 46 0.55 -9.43 -22.60
C SER A 46 -0.38 -10.53 -23.10
N CYS A 47 -0.44 -11.65 -22.39
CA CYS A 47 -1.28 -12.79 -22.77
C CYS A 47 -1.75 -13.52 -21.49
N PRO A 48 -3.07 -13.66 -21.27
CA PRO A 48 -3.59 -14.33 -20.09
C PRO A 48 -3.14 -15.79 -19.93
N GLU A 49 -2.85 -16.46 -21.05
CA GLU A 49 -2.47 -17.88 -21.08
C GLU A 49 -0.95 -18.10 -20.91
N ASN A 50 -0.14 -17.06 -21.09
CA ASN A 50 1.31 -17.18 -21.10
C ASN A 50 2.00 -16.02 -20.38
N ALA A 51 2.23 -16.22 -19.08
CA ALA A 51 2.96 -15.28 -18.22
C ALA A 51 4.41 -15.02 -18.65
N ALA A 52 5.00 -15.87 -19.51
CA ALA A 52 6.36 -15.62 -20.02
C ALA A 52 6.40 -14.44 -21.02
N LEU A 53 5.25 -13.99 -21.51
CA LEU A 53 5.12 -12.80 -22.35
C LEU A 53 4.82 -11.53 -21.55
N ASP A 54 4.67 -11.64 -20.23
CA ASP A 54 4.41 -10.48 -19.36
C ASP A 54 5.60 -9.52 -19.45
N GLN A 55 5.28 -8.25 -19.59
CA GLN A 55 6.28 -7.20 -19.75
C GLN A 55 6.43 -6.46 -18.44
N GLU A 56 7.60 -6.55 -17.83
CA GLU A 56 8.01 -5.60 -16.80
C GLU A 56 8.26 -4.25 -17.48
N ILE A 57 7.36 -3.31 -17.25
CA ILE A 57 7.35 -2.01 -17.93
C ILE A 57 8.40 -1.10 -17.34
N ASP A 58 8.40 -1.00 -16.01
CA ASP A 58 9.35 -0.21 -15.27
C ASP A 58 9.37 -0.61 -13.79
N SER A 59 10.45 -0.23 -13.12
CA SER A 59 10.68 -0.48 -11.70
C SER A 59 11.26 0.78 -11.05
N CYS A 60 10.80 1.11 -9.85
CA CYS A 60 11.40 2.18 -9.06
C CYS A 60 11.64 1.77 -7.61
N LEU A 61 12.67 2.35 -7.01
CA LEU A 61 12.99 2.20 -5.59
C LEU A 61 12.53 3.45 -4.84
N VAL A 62 11.84 3.23 -3.72
CA VAL A 62 11.31 4.29 -2.86
C VAL A 62 11.82 4.06 -1.45
N GLY A 63 12.80 4.86 -1.06
CA GLY A 63 13.29 4.91 0.31
C GLY A 63 14.36 5.98 0.52
N PRO A 64 14.81 6.16 1.77
CA PRO A 64 14.31 5.49 2.98
C PRO A 64 12.88 5.93 3.35
N VAL A 65 12.06 5.02 3.89
CA VAL A 65 10.62 5.24 4.10
C VAL A 65 10.32 5.64 5.55
N PRO A 66 9.89 6.90 5.81
CA PRO A 66 9.51 7.33 7.16
C PRO A 66 8.14 6.76 7.58
N PRO A 67 7.88 6.65 8.89
CA PRO A 67 6.57 6.26 9.39
C PRO A 67 5.51 7.31 9.04
N GLY A 68 4.28 6.87 8.81
CA GLY A 68 3.15 7.70 8.42
C GLY A 68 2.66 7.43 7.00
N VAL A 69 1.84 8.34 6.48
CA VAL A 69 1.29 8.26 5.12
C VAL A 69 2.26 8.93 4.15
N ASN A 70 2.73 8.16 3.17
CA ASN A 70 3.63 8.59 2.13
C ASN A 70 2.94 8.49 0.76
N SER A 71 3.36 9.33 -0.19
CA SER A 71 2.93 9.24 -1.57
C SER A 71 4.02 9.63 -2.54
N PHE A 72 4.06 8.96 -3.68
CA PHE A 72 4.95 9.31 -4.79
C PHE A 72 4.20 9.15 -6.12
N GLU A 73 4.68 9.87 -7.13
CA GLU A 73 4.22 9.70 -8.51
C GLU A 73 5.19 8.77 -9.23
N PHE A 74 4.62 7.84 -10.00
CA PHE A 74 5.35 6.91 -10.83
C PHE A 74 4.92 7.13 -12.28
N GLU A 75 5.91 7.41 -13.12
CA GLU A 75 5.76 7.48 -14.57
C GLU A 75 6.51 6.32 -15.20
N SER A 76 5.85 5.58 -16.09
CA SER A 76 6.44 4.45 -16.80
C SER A 76 6.08 4.52 -18.29
N PRO A 77 6.88 3.95 -19.20
CA PRO A 77 6.53 3.87 -20.62
C PRO A 77 5.30 2.98 -20.87
N ALA A 78 4.78 2.97 -22.11
CA ALA A 78 3.78 2.01 -22.55
C ALA A 78 4.40 0.61 -22.79
N PRO A 79 3.62 -0.49 -22.71
CA PRO A 79 4.09 -1.81 -23.14
C PRO A 79 4.50 -1.81 -24.62
N ASN A 80 5.47 -2.65 -24.96
CA ASN A 80 5.89 -2.83 -26.34
C ASN A 80 4.81 -3.64 -27.10
N PRO A 81 4.13 -3.05 -28.09
CA PRO A 81 3.05 -3.72 -28.81
C PRO A 81 3.52 -4.96 -29.59
N LYS A 82 4.81 -5.02 -29.94
CA LYS A 82 5.37 -6.14 -30.72
C LYS A 82 5.52 -7.43 -29.92
N LEU A 83 5.53 -7.33 -28.58
CA LEU A 83 5.61 -8.47 -27.69
C LEU A 83 4.22 -8.97 -27.25
N ILE A 84 3.17 -8.25 -27.65
CA ILE A 84 1.78 -8.61 -27.39
C ILE A 84 1.26 -9.38 -28.60
N PRO A 85 0.67 -10.58 -28.41
CA PRO A 85 0.00 -11.28 -29.49
C PRO A 85 -1.09 -10.41 -30.13
N GLU A 86 -1.23 -10.45 -31.46
CA GLU A 86 -2.16 -9.58 -32.19
C GLU A 86 -3.62 -9.79 -31.77
N GLN A 87 -3.98 -10.98 -31.29
CA GLN A 87 -5.32 -11.29 -30.77
C GLN A 87 -5.58 -10.71 -29.37
N ASP A 88 -4.53 -10.44 -28.58
CA ASP A 88 -4.61 -10.02 -27.18
C ASP A 88 -4.43 -8.51 -27.00
N ILE A 89 -4.02 -7.79 -28.04
CA ILE A 89 -3.81 -6.34 -27.99
C ILE A 89 -5.11 -5.54 -27.83
N LEU A 90 -6.23 -6.08 -28.33
CA LEU A 90 -7.57 -5.49 -28.22
C LEU A 90 -8.35 -6.18 -27.10
N GLY A 91 -9.15 -5.40 -26.38
CA GLY A 91 -9.97 -5.88 -25.27
C GLY A 91 -9.26 -5.74 -23.92
N VAL A 92 -9.54 -6.68 -23.02
CA VAL A 92 -9.18 -6.56 -21.61
C VAL A 92 -7.85 -7.26 -21.32
N ALA A 93 -6.89 -6.48 -20.82
CA ALA A 93 -5.62 -6.95 -20.27
C ALA A 93 -5.51 -6.62 -18.78
N ALA A 94 -4.59 -7.29 -18.08
CA ALA A 94 -4.29 -6.98 -16.68
C ALA A 94 -3.03 -6.12 -16.58
N LEU A 95 -3.10 -5.08 -15.75
CA LEU A 95 -1.97 -4.24 -15.36
C LEU A 95 -1.72 -4.47 -13.87
N ILE A 96 -0.51 -4.89 -13.52
CA ILE A 96 -0.15 -5.34 -12.17
C ILE A 96 0.93 -4.43 -11.60
N LEU A 97 0.64 -3.80 -10.47
CA LEU A 97 1.63 -3.10 -9.65
C LEU A 97 2.01 -4.00 -8.47
N THR A 98 3.28 -4.38 -8.36
CA THR A 98 3.81 -5.11 -7.20
C THR A 98 4.64 -4.20 -6.32
N GLY A 99 4.53 -4.38 -5.00
CA GLY A 99 5.42 -3.79 -4.01
C GLY A 99 6.19 -4.89 -3.29
N SER A 100 7.51 -4.74 -3.25
CA SER A 100 8.46 -5.67 -2.64
C SER A 100 9.36 -4.97 -1.64
N TYR A 101 9.78 -5.69 -0.61
CA TYR A 101 10.78 -5.25 0.36
C TYR A 101 11.76 -6.40 0.59
N ALA A 102 13.06 -6.15 0.47
CA ALA A 102 14.11 -7.18 0.56
C ALA A 102 13.78 -8.43 -0.28
N ASP A 103 13.46 -8.22 -1.57
CA ASP A 103 13.06 -9.24 -2.55
C ASP A 103 11.81 -10.06 -2.20
N GLN A 104 11.07 -9.66 -1.18
CA GLN A 104 9.80 -10.29 -0.78
C GLN A 104 8.63 -9.40 -1.18
N GLU A 105 7.81 -9.87 -2.11
CA GLU A 105 6.56 -9.20 -2.50
C GLU A 105 5.59 -9.20 -1.31
N PHE A 106 5.12 -8.02 -0.90
CA PHE A 106 4.13 -7.87 0.18
C PHE A 106 2.75 -7.44 -0.34
N VAL A 107 2.69 -6.84 -1.53
CA VAL A 107 1.43 -6.40 -2.13
C VAL A 107 1.45 -6.54 -3.65
N ARG A 108 0.28 -6.91 -4.19
CA ARG A 108 0.00 -6.93 -5.62
C ARG A 108 -1.33 -6.26 -5.89
N VAL A 109 -1.33 -5.26 -6.77
CA VAL A 109 -2.51 -4.50 -7.14
C VAL A 109 -2.75 -4.70 -8.63
N GLY A 110 -3.79 -5.45 -8.96
CA GLY A 110 -4.21 -5.70 -10.33
C GLY A 110 -5.31 -4.75 -10.78
N TYR A 111 -5.16 -4.19 -11.96
CA TYR A 111 -6.14 -3.39 -12.67
C TYR A 111 -6.52 -4.09 -13.97
N TYR A 112 -7.78 -3.98 -14.37
CA TYR A 112 -8.16 -4.28 -15.74
C TYR A 112 -7.97 -3.03 -16.58
N GLN A 113 -7.21 -3.18 -17.67
CA GLN A 113 -7.11 -2.21 -18.74
C GLN A 113 -7.93 -2.72 -19.92
N ASN A 114 -8.86 -1.92 -20.42
CA ASN A 114 -9.55 -2.18 -21.66
C ASN A 114 -8.89 -1.37 -22.78
N THR A 115 -8.57 -2.01 -23.91
CA THR A 115 -7.96 -1.38 -25.08
C THR A 115 -8.89 -1.49 -26.28
N GLU A 116 -9.31 -0.35 -26.82
CA GLU A 116 -10.25 -0.27 -27.93
C GLU A 116 -9.79 0.75 -28.97
N TYR A 117 -10.36 0.69 -30.17
CA TYR A 117 -10.14 1.73 -31.17
C TYR A 117 -10.81 3.04 -30.75
N GLU A 118 -10.18 4.17 -31.06
CA GLU A 118 -10.74 5.50 -30.82
C GLU A 118 -12.12 5.68 -31.48
N GLY A 119 -12.31 5.14 -32.69
CA GLY A 119 -13.61 5.12 -33.39
C GLY A 119 -14.60 4.07 -32.89
N GLY A 120 -14.30 3.37 -31.79
CA GLY A 120 -15.19 2.39 -31.17
C GLY A 120 -15.48 1.17 -32.05
N GLU A 121 -16.73 0.67 -31.97
CA GLU A 121 -17.15 -0.56 -32.63
C GLU A 121 -17.21 -0.45 -34.16
N GLU A 122 -17.58 0.71 -34.71
CA GLU A 122 -17.65 0.93 -36.16
C GLU A 122 -16.27 0.79 -36.81
N GLU A 123 -15.25 1.40 -36.20
CA GLU A 123 -13.88 1.27 -36.67
C GLU A 123 -13.35 -0.15 -36.48
N LYS A 124 -13.67 -0.79 -35.37
CA LYS A 124 -13.30 -2.19 -35.10
C LYS A 124 -13.84 -3.13 -36.19
N LEU A 125 -15.10 -2.98 -36.59
CA LEU A 125 -15.72 -3.76 -37.66
C LEU A 125 -15.05 -3.50 -39.02
N GLN A 126 -14.70 -2.24 -39.31
CA GLN A 126 -14.02 -1.89 -40.55
C GLN A 126 -12.58 -2.42 -40.62
N MET A 127 -11.95 -2.60 -39.47
CA MET A 127 -10.59 -3.11 -39.30
C MET A 127 -10.53 -4.62 -39.06
N GLU A 128 -11.66 -5.31 -39.07
CA GLU A 128 -11.74 -6.76 -38.90
C GLU A 128 -10.97 -7.49 -40.02
N GLY A 129 -10.10 -8.43 -39.64
CA GLY A 129 -9.22 -9.17 -40.56
C GLY A 129 -8.01 -8.36 -41.07
N LYS A 130 -7.83 -7.12 -40.63
CA LYS A 130 -6.64 -6.30 -40.94
C LYS A 130 -5.69 -6.26 -39.75
N LYS A 131 -4.44 -5.85 -40.01
CA LYS A 131 -3.45 -5.63 -38.97
C LYS A 131 -3.86 -4.50 -38.05
N VAL A 132 -3.71 -4.70 -36.74
CA VAL A 132 -4.05 -3.71 -35.71
C VAL A 132 -3.17 -2.46 -35.85
N ILE A 133 -3.81 -1.28 -35.84
CA ILE A 133 -3.13 0.02 -35.90
C ILE A 133 -3.02 0.58 -34.47
N VAL A 134 -1.88 0.34 -33.83
CA VAL A 134 -1.62 0.71 -32.42
C VAL A 134 -1.83 2.20 -32.13
N GLU A 135 -1.52 3.07 -33.09
CA GLU A 135 -1.63 4.53 -32.95
C GLU A 135 -3.08 5.02 -32.75
N ARG A 136 -4.06 4.20 -33.14
CA ARG A 136 -5.49 4.51 -33.01
C ARG A 136 -6.13 3.81 -31.81
N LEU A 137 -5.32 3.18 -30.96
CA LEU A 137 -5.81 2.51 -29.76
C LEU A 137 -5.84 3.46 -28.57
N VAL A 138 -6.95 3.39 -27.83
CA VAL A 138 -7.17 4.08 -26.56
C VAL A 138 -7.27 3.01 -25.48
N ARG A 139 -6.66 3.28 -24.33
CA ARG A 139 -6.75 2.44 -23.14
C ARG A 139 -7.54 3.13 -22.05
N ASP A 140 -8.35 2.35 -21.35
CA ASP A 140 -9.07 2.75 -20.14
C ASP A 140 -8.81 1.76 -19.00
N ILE A 141 -8.33 2.28 -17.88
CA ILE A 141 -7.99 1.52 -16.68
C ILE A 141 -9.13 1.62 -15.67
N THR A 142 -9.62 0.45 -15.26
CA THR A 142 -10.76 0.36 -14.33
C THR A 142 -10.44 0.97 -12.97
N LYS A 143 -11.41 1.65 -12.34
CA LYS A 143 -11.24 2.25 -11.00
C LYS A 143 -11.28 1.23 -9.85
N LYS A 144 -11.58 -0.05 -10.14
CA LYS A 144 -11.77 -1.11 -9.13
C LYS A 144 -10.56 -2.05 -9.13
N PRO A 145 -9.51 -1.78 -8.33
CA PRO A 145 -8.37 -2.68 -8.24
C PRO A 145 -8.73 -3.99 -7.54
N ARG A 146 -7.96 -5.03 -7.85
CA ARG A 146 -7.87 -6.26 -7.08
C ARG A 146 -6.58 -6.22 -6.27
N VAL A 147 -6.69 -6.18 -4.95
CA VAL A 147 -5.53 -6.11 -4.06
C VAL A 147 -5.31 -7.48 -3.42
N THR A 148 -4.13 -8.05 -3.64
CA THR A 148 -3.63 -9.25 -2.95
C THR A 148 -2.50 -8.85 -2.02
N ARG A 149 -2.47 -9.39 -0.80
CA ARG A 149 -1.46 -9.08 0.22
C ARG A 149 -0.75 -10.35 0.62
N PHE A 150 0.55 -10.26 0.81
CA PHE A 150 1.41 -11.37 1.21
C PHE A 150 2.08 -11.02 2.53
N GLN A 151 2.24 -12.01 3.40
CA GLN A 151 2.98 -11.82 4.64
C GLN A 151 4.46 -12.05 4.37
N ILE A 152 5.27 -11.04 4.68
CA ILE A 152 6.73 -11.11 4.53
C ILE A 152 7.43 -10.92 5.88
N LYS A 153 8.72 -11.20 5.92
CA LYS A 153 9.59 -10.83 7.04
C LYS A 153 10.02 -9.37 6.88
N TRP A 154 9.88 -8.61 7.96
CA TRP A 154 10.28 -7.20 8.03
C TRP A 154 11.43 -7.05 9.04
N ASP A 155 12.38 -6.16 8.79
CA ASP A 155 13.58 -5.97 9.65
C ASP A 155 13.31 -5.12 10.90
N VAL A 156 12.04 -4.98 11.28
CA VAL A 156 11.66 -4.17 12.42
C VAL A 156 11.69 -5.07 13.65
N SER A 157 12.67 -4.83 14.52
CA SER A 157 12.74 -5.45 15.84
C SER A 157 11.39 -5.30 16.52
N ALA A 158 10.74 -6.41 16.87
CA ALA A 158 9.51 -6.38 17.66
C ALA A 158 9.74 -5.47 18.88
N PRO A 159 8.77 -4.62 19.28
CA PRO A 159 8.91 -3.84 20.49
C PRO A 159 9.21 -4.83 21.62
N GLN A 160 10.43 -4.77 22.14
CA GLN A 160 10.84 -5.51 23.31
C GLN A 160 9.89 -5.06 24.41
N VAL A 161 8.89 -5.88 24.72
CA VAL A 161 8.27 -5.85 26.03
C VAL A 161 9.43 -6.09 26.98
N THR A 162 9.90 -5.03 27.62
CA THR A 162 10.77 -5.08 28.76
C THR A 162 10.00 -5.79 29.86
N GLY A 163 9.99 -7.12 29.78
CA GLY A 163 9.69 -7.98 30.92
C GLY A 163 10.74 -7.62 31.96
N THR A 164 10.34 -6.78 32.91
CA THR A 164 11.07 -6.58 34.14
C THR A 164 11.27 -7.96 34.75
N SER A 165 12.49 -8.47 34.61
CA SER A 165 12.99 -9.58 35.39
C SER A 165 13.05 -9.09 36.84
N GLY A 166 11.90 -9.10 37.50
CA GLY A 166 11.80 -8.94 38.94
C GLY A 166 12.44 -10.17 39.57
N ALA A 167 13.67 -9.98 40.04
CA ALA A 167 14.37 -10.96 40.85
C ALA A 167 13.46 -11.45 41.97
N ALA A 168 13.17 -12.75 41.97
CA ALA A 168 12.53 -13.42 43.10
C ALA A 168 13.53 -13.44 44.27
N THR A 169 13.55 -12.38 45.08
CA THR A 169 14.13 -12.46 46.42
C THR A 169 13.11 -13.13 47.33
N SER A 170 13.39 -14.37 47.69
CA SER A 170 12.72 -15.07 48.78
C SER A 170 12.76 -14.23 50.05
N ALA A 171 11.59 -13.94 50.61
CA ALA A 171 11.45 -13.49 51.99
C ALA A 171 10.36 -14.34 52.65
N ALA A 172 10.75 -15.00 53.73
CA ALA A 172 9.94 -15.93 54.49
C ALA A 172 8.76 -15.22 55.19
N VAL A 173 7.63 -15.92 55.23
CA VAL A 173 6.45 -15.62 56.06
C VAL A 173 6.79 -15.73 57.56
N PRO A 174 6.43 -14.75 58.39
CA PRO A 174 6.17 -14.97 59.81
C PRO A 174 4.68 -15.23 60.04
N SER A 175 4.41 -16.24 60.86
CA SER A 175 3.09 -16.75 61.24
C SER A 175 2.39 -15.84 62.26
N ALA A 176 1.06 -15.99 62.31
CA ALA A 176 0.08 -15.30 63.14
C ALA A 176 0.34 -15.38 64.66
N ASP A 177 0.08 -14.28 65.37
CA ASP A 177 -0.85 -14.17 66.50
C ASP A 177 -0.55 -12.92 67.35
N SER A 178 -1.53 -12.00 67.47
CA SER A 178 -1.96 -11.40 68.76
C SER A 178 -3.01 -10.30 68.57
N TYR A 179 -4.26 -10.67 68.90
CA TYR A 179 -5.30 -9.92 69.62
C TYR A 179 -5.22 -8.38 69.77
N GLY A 180 -6.32 -7.72 69.35
CA GLY A 180 -7.25 -7.05 70.27
C GLY A 180 -7.33 -5.51 70.27
N GLY A 181 -8.54 -4.98 70.04
CA GLY A 181 -9.09 -3.85 70.82
C GLY A 181 -9.39 -2.53 70.08
N ASP A 182 -10.68 -2.37 69.69
CA ASP A 182 -11.58 -1.20 69.78
C ASP A 182 -11.15 0.24 69.43
N GLY A 183 -12.04 0.95 68.70
CA GLY A 183 -12.10 2.43 68.74
C GLY A 183 -12.65 3.14 67.49
N GLU A 184 -13.97 3.35 67.50
CA GLU A 184 -14.88 4.28 66.82
C GLU A 184 -14.44 5.50 65.95
N GLU A 185 -15.42 5.87 65.09
CA GLU A 185 -15.84 7.21 64.58
C GLU A 185 -15.30 7.82 63.26
N ALA A 186 -16.17 7.72 62.24
CA ALA A 186 -16.71 8.74 61.32
C ALA A 186 -15.90 10.01 60.93
N LYS A 187 -15.79 10.27 59.63
CA LYS A 187 -16.50 11.37 58.94
C LYS A 187 -16.27 11.41 57.41
N ASP A 188 -17.34 11.78 56.71
CA ASP A 188 -17.43 12.34 55.37
C ASP A 188 -16.28 13.28 54.99
N ASP A 189 -15.82 13.21 53.73
CA ASP A 189 -15.95 14.37 52.84
C ASP A 189 -15.93 13.99 51.35
N LYS A 190 -16.78 14.66 50.59
CA LYS A 190 -16.89 14.62 49.12
C LYS A 190 -15.94 15.65 48.53
N MET A 191 -15.26 15.33 47.42
CA MET A 191 -14.92 16.37 46.43
C MET A 191 -14.83 15.76 45.02
N VAL A 192 -15.90 15.89 44.25
CA VAL A 192 -16.09 16.76 43.07
C VAL A 192 -15.15 16.45 41.90
N ILE A 193 -15.79 16.02 40.81
CA ILE A 193 -15.26 15.75 39.49
C ILE A 193 -15.43 17.06 38.71
N ASP A 194 -14.35 17.64 38.18
CA ASP A 194 -14.44 18.73 37.21
C ASP A 194 -13.81 18.30 35.89
N ILE A 195 -14.69 18.15 34.90
CA ILE A 195 -14.41 18.08 33.47
C ILE A 195 -14.58 19.50 32.95
N ASN A 196 -13.57 20.09 32.31
CA ASN A 196 -13.57 20.43 30.88
C ASN A 196 -12.74 21.68 30.51
N THR A 197 -12.11 21.56 29.32
CA THR A 197 -11.78 22.60 28.32
C THR A 197 -10.69 23.62 28.59
N SER A 198 -9.61 23.54 27.78
CA SER A 198 -9.34 24.44 26.64
C SER A 198 -7.83 24.57 26.43
N GLN A 199 -7.33 24.30 25.22
CA GLN A 199 -6.68 25.33 24.39
C GLN A 199 -6.05 24.71 23.14
N SER A 200 -6.48 25.26 22.01
CA SER A 200 -5.84 25.28 20.71
C SER A 200 -4.43 25.88 20.79
N ASN A 201 -3.48 25.34 20.01
CA ASN A 201 -2.49 26.19 19.35
C ASN A 201 -1.97 25.53 18.08
N GLY A 202 -2.18 26.22 16.96
CA GLY A 202 -1.53 25.95 15.69
C GLY A 202 -0.13 26.52 15.67
N GLY A 203 0.79 25.81 15.02
CA GLY A 203 2.14 26.26 14.73
C GLY A 203 2.46 26.05 13.25
N SER A 204 2.51 27.13 12.48
CA SER A 204 3.13 27.18 11.16
C SER A 204 4.66 27.15 11.29
N ILE A 205 5.34 26.45 10.40
CA ILE A 205 6.81 26.44 10.27
C ILE A 205 7.17 26.98 8.87
N PRO A 206 8.14 27.90 8.74
CA PRO A 206 8.55 28.46 7.45
C PRO A 206 9.53 27.55 6.69
N ILE A 207 9.48 27.65 5.36
CA ILE A 207 10.29 26.93 4.38
C ILE A 207 11.62 27.69 4.14
N LEU A 208 12.71 26.93 4.02
CA LEU A 208 13.93 27.29 3.29
C LEU A 208 14.10 26.30 2.13
#